data_AF-A0A2D7RVV9-F1
#
_entry.id   AF-A0A2D7RVV9-F1
#
_cell.length_a   1.000
_cell.length_b   1.000
_cell.length_c   1.000
_cell.angle_alpha   90.00
_cell.angle_beta   90.00
_cell.angle_gamma   90.00
#
_symmetry.space_group_name_H-M   'P 1'
#
loop_
_entity.id
_entity.type
_entity.pdbx_description
1 polymer ?
#
loop_
_entity_poly.entity_id
_entity_poly.type
_entity_poly.pdbx_seq_one_letter_code
_entity_poly.pdbx_strand_id
1 'polypeptide(L)'
;MDGFDVPSEDMDLEKRFRSPLLLFAEELISTIQSWPLKIVFGFAAAFCLILILIGHLIAVEDNQHARRQVVEQLEIHFDKVRDSNGVIASNSDGAANLKKMLVWRSEKVKNGDNLSALFERAGVPTSQIYDLTASPGGDLLNNLSPGEQFHMGLGSNETLIELQYVKSPLLRYVFENDAGYFQVEKRTHTADVLYGYRNGIIKDSLYNSAKRAQLPDNIIMEMANLFGWDIDFVFDIRAGDKFSVLFEDRFLHGERLNAGDIIAASFTNRGNTYRAVRYEHRDGSTQYYSPEGLSMRKTFLRTPLDIFRITSGFNLRRKHPIHKKIKAHRGVDYAAPRGTPVYAAGKGKVVESSFSKPNGNFVFIQHGQTYMTKYLHLDQRKVEVGQSISQGKVIGTVGSTGYSTGPHLHYEFLVNGVHQNPRTVELPKANPIDDSERERFDKISKALLVRLEIRGQASQNED
;
A
#
# COMPACT_ATOMS: atom_id res chain seq x y z
N MET A 1 -48.70 32.94 77.32
CA MET A 1 -49.63 31.91 76.81
C MET A 1 -48.84 31.07 75.83
N ASP A 2 -47.89 30.26 76.30
CA ASP A 2 -48.05 29.13 77.26
C ASP A 2 -48.93 28.06 76.58
N GLY A 3 -48.55 26.80 76.42
CA GLY A 3 -47.49 25.99 77.05
C GLY A 3 -47.99 24.53 77.11
N PHE A 4 -47.18 23.56 77.59
CA PHE A 4 -47.45 22.10 77.71
C PHE A 4 -47.24 21.28 76.40
N ASP A 5 -46.18 20.46 76.19
CA ASP A 5 -45.44 19.52 77.06
C ASP A 5 -46.39 18.40 77.60
N VAL A 6 -46.19 17.07 77.57
CA VAL A 6 -45.08 16.06 77.60
C VAL A 6 -45.68 14.72 77.04
N PRO A 7 -44.99 13.63 76.54
CA PRO A 7 -43.56 13.23 76.45
C PRO A 7 -43.10 12.74 75.04
N SER A 8 -41.93 12.06 74.99
CA SER A 8 -41.34 11.23 73.92
C SER A 8 -41.57 9.71 74.08
N GLU A 9 -41.65 8.95 72.99
CA GLU A 9 -41.38 7.50 72.97
C GLU A 9 -40.48 7.15 71.77
N ASP A 10 -39.16 7.24 71.99
CA ASP A 10 -38.14 7.11 70.95
C ASP A 10 -37.70 5.64 70.79
N MET A 11 -38.41 4.89 69.94
CA MET A 11 -38.22 3.44 69.78
C MET A 11 -37.65 3.06 68.39
N ASP A 12 -36.35 3.31 68.23
CA ASP A 12 -35.37 2.53 67.44
C ASP A 12 -35.88 1.91 66.10
N LEU A 13 -36.32 2.77 65.18
CA LEU A 13 -36.82 2.35 63.85
C LEU A 13 -35.71 2.03 62.83
N GLU A 14 -34.44 2.39 63.08
CA GLU A 14 -33.34 2.20 62.11
C GLU A 14 -32.92 0.73 61.91
N LYS A 15 -33.27 -0.18 62.82
CA LYS A 15 -32.74 -1.56 62.81
C LYS A 15 -33.52 -2.58 61.95
N ARG A 16 -34.59 -2.18 61.24
CA ARG A 16 -35.45 -3.12 60.49
C ARG A 16 -35.33 -3.10 58.96
N PHE A 17 -34.52 -2.23 58.36
CA PHE A 17 -34.43 -2.09 56.89
C PHE A 17 -32.99 -2.02 56.31
N ARG A 18 -32.02 -2.73 56.90
CA ARG A 18 -30.74 -2.97 56.19
C ARG A 18 -30.93 -4.04 55.11
N SER A 19 -30.57 -3.71 53.86
CA SER A 19 -30.66 -4.66 52.76
C SER A 19 -29.60 -5.78 52.91
N PRO A 20 -29.87 -7.01 52.43
CA PRO A 20 -28.89 -8.10 52.50
C PRO A 20 -27.55 -7.76 51.81
N LEU A 21 -27.60 -6.92 50.76
CA LEU A 21 -26.43 -6.42 50.05
C LEU A 21 -25.55 -5.50 50.92
N LEU A 22 -26.15 -4.65 51.76
CA LEU A 22 -25.40 -3.76 52.66
C LEU A 22 -24.69 -4.56 53.76
N LEU A 23 -25.38 -5.53 54.37
CA LEU A 23 -24.78 -6.41 55.38
C LEU A 23 -23.62 -7.24 54.79
N PHE A 24 -23.81 -7.80 53.60
CA PHE A 24 -22.76 -8.56 52.91
C PHE A 24 -21.56 -7.66 52.52
N ALA A 25 -21.79 -6.41 52.14
CA ALA A 25 -20.73 -5.46 51.85
C ALA A 25 -19.92 -5.06 53.10
N GLU A 26 -20.59 -4.81 54.23
CA GLU A 26 -19.94 -4.51 55.52
C GLU A 26 -19.09 -5.70 56.02
N GLU A 27 -19.60 -6.94 55.89
CA GLU A 27 -18.89 -8.17 56.26
C GLU A 27 -17.68 -8.45 55.34
N LEU A 28 -17.82 -8.20 54.03
CA LEU A 28 -16.72 -8.30 53.08
C LEU A 28 -15.61 -7.26 53.36
N ILE A 29 -15.98 -6.02 53.66
CA ILE A 29 -15.04 -4.93 53.97
C ILE A 29 -14.27 -5.24 55.27
N SER A 30 -14.95 -5.68 56.33
CA SER A 30 -14.28 -6.05 57.59
C SER A 30 -13.32 -7.23 57.42
N THR A 31 -13.71 -8.21 56.60
CA THR A 31 -12.87 -9.35 56.23
C THR A 31 -11.61 -8.90 55.48
N ILE A 32 -11.75 -8.04 54.46
CA ILE A 32 -10.61 -7.52 53.67
C ILE A 32 -9.68 -6.64 54.53
N GLN A 33 -10.21 -5.86 55.48
CA GLN A 33 -9.41 -5.05 56.40
C GLN A 33 -8.55 -5.90 57.36
N SER A 34 -8.93 -7.16 57.62
CA SER A 34 -8.13 -8.08 58.45
C SER A 34 -6.92 -8.69 57.73
N TRP A 35 -6.81 -8.52 56.40
CA TRP A 35 -5.76 -9.17 55.61
C TRP A 35 -4.45 -8.37 55.61
N PRO A 36 -3.28 -9.05 55.69
CA PRO A 36 -2.00 -8.37 55.61
C PRO A 36 -1.83 -7.71 54.23
N LEU A 37 -1.37 -6.45 54.22
CA LEU A 37 -1.34 -5.54 53.06
C LEU A 37 -0.89 -6.17 51.73
N LYS A 38 0.13 -7.05 51.78
CA LYS A 38 0.68 -7.74 50.60
C LYS A 38 -0.33 -8.65 49.89
N ILE A 39 -1.27 -9.26 50.63
CA ILE A 39 -2.32 -10.10 50.07
C ILE A 39 -3.39 -9.23 49.38
N VAL A 40 -3.79 -8.12 50.01
CA VAL A 40 -4.75 -7.15 49.44
C VAL A 40 -4.26 -6.61 48.09
N PHE A 41 -2.98 -6.21 48.00
CA PHE A 41 -2.38 -5.78 46.72
C PHE A 41 -2.33 -6.90 45.67
N GLY A 42 -2.09 -8.16 46.07
CA GLY A 42 -2.12 -9.31 45.17
C GLY A 42 -3.50 -9.56 44.55
N PHE A 43 -4.56 -9.52 45.36
CA PHE A 43 -5.94 -9.67 44.87
C PHE A 43 -6.39 -8.48 44.01
N ALA A 44 -6.00 -7.25 44.36
CA ALA A 44 -6.28 -6.08 43.52
C ALA A 44 -5.63 -6.18 42.12
N ALA A 45 -4.37 -6.65 42.05
CA ALA A 45 -3.68 -6.87 40.78
C ALA A 45 -4.35 -7.99 39.95
N ALA A 46 -4.75 -9.10 40.58
CA ALA A 46 -5.47 -10.18 39.91
C ALA A 46 -6.83 -9.73 39.38
N PHE A 47 -7.57 -8.92 40.15
CA PHE A 47 -8.87 -8.38 39.74
C PHE A 47 -8.75 -7.42 38.54
N CYS A 48 -7.74 -6.54 38.53
CA CYS A 48 -7.44 -5.70 37.36
C CYS A 48 -7.09 -6.54 36.12
N LEU A 49 -6.31 -7.62 36.26
CA LEU A 49 -6.01 -8.54 35.15
C LEU A 49 -7.26 -9.23 34.60
N ILE A 50 -8.19 -9.64 35.48
CA ILE A 50 -9.47 -10.23 35.09
C ILE A 50 -10.35 -9.21 34.36
N LEU A 51 -10.42 -7.96 34.82
CA LEU A 51 -11.14 -6.88 34.13
C LEU A 51 -10.55 -6.56 32.76
N ILE A 52 -9.21 -6.57 32.62
CA ILE A 52 -8.54 -6.40 31.32
C ILE A 52 -8.87 -7.57 30.38
N LEU A 53 -8.86 -8.81 30.88
CA LEU A 53 -9.23 -10.01 30.11
C LEU A 53 -10.70 -9.97 29.65
N ILE A 54 -11.63 -9.59 30.53
CA ILE A 54 -13.06 -9.44 30.20
C ILE A 54 -13.25 -8.31 29.17
N GLY A 55 -12.58 -7.17 29.35
CA GLY A 55 -12.59 -6.08 28.37
C GLY A 55 -12.04 -6.50 27.00
N HIS A 56 -11.01 -7.35 26.96
CA HIS A 56 -10.51 -7.94 25.71
C HIS A 56 -11.50 -8.93 25.09
N LEU A 57 -12.18 -9.75 25.91
CA LEU A 57 -13.17 -10.71 25.42
C LEU A 57 -14.36 -9.99 24.77
N ILE A 58 -14.90 -8.97 25.43
CA ILE A 58 -16.00 -8.12 24.92
C ILE A 58 -15.55 -7.40 23.63
N ALA A 59 -14.34 -6.85 23.60
CA ALA A 59 -13.81 -6.20 22.39
C ALA A 59 -13.57 -7.17 21.22
N VAL A 60 -13.30 -8.45 21.47
CA VAL A 60 -13.22 -9.48 20.42
C VAL A 60 -14.60 -9.86 19.90
N GLU A 61 -15.59 -9.96 20.78
CA GLU A 61 -16.97 -10.34 20.44
C GLU A 61 -17.70 -9.23 19.66
N ASP A 62 -17.54 -7.96 20.06
CA ASP A 62 -18.05 -6.80 19.33
C ASP A 62 -17.43 -6.69 17.92
N ASN A 63 -16.12 -6.97 17.79
CA ASN A 63 -15.41 -7.01 16.51
C ASN A 63 -15.87 -8.21 15.62
N GLN A 64 -16.33 -9.32 16.21
CA GLN A 64 -16.98 -10.42 15.47
C GLN A 64 -18.38 -10.02 14.96
N HIS A 65 -19.16 -9.28 15.76
CA HIS A 65 -20.47 -8.78 15.36
C HIS A 65 -20.39 -7.69 14.27
N ALA A 66 -19.46 -6.74 14.41
CA ALA A 66 -19.16 -5.75 13.38
C ALA A 66 -18.72 -6.40 12.05
N ARG A 67 -17.87 -7.44 12.12
CA ARG A 67 -17.51 -8.24 10.93
C ARG A 67 -18.70 -8.93 10.26
N ARG A 68 -19.73 -9.32 11.03
CA ARG A 68 -20.93 -9.98 10.48
C ARG A 68 -21.85 -9.02 9.74
N GLN A 69 -22.03 -7.78 10.21
CA GLN A 69 -22.92 -6.80 9.54
C GLN A 69 -22.37 -6.24 8.23
N VAL A 70 -21.07 -6.37 7.95
CA VAL A 70 -20.47 -5.96 6.66
C VAL A 70 -20.70 -6.99 5.55
N VAL A 71 -21.18 -8.20 5.88
CA VAL A 71 -21.45 -9.29 4.92
C VAL A 71 -22.91 -9.29 4.49
N GLU A 72 -23.32 -8.25 3.74
CA GLU A 72 -24.53 -8.31 2.90
C GLU A 72 -24.11 -8.23 1.43
N GLN A 73 -23.99 -9.41 0.79
CA GLN A 73 -23.80 -9.51 -0.64
C GLN A 73 -25.12 -9.16 -1.34
N LEU A 74 -25.20 -7.97 -1.94
CA LEU A 74 -26.17 -7.69 -2.98
C LEU A 74 -25.77 -8.46 -4.26
N GLU A 75 -26.12 -9.73 -4.31
CA GLU A 75 -26.02 -10.55 -5.52
C GLU A 75 -26.97 -9.99 -6.60
N ILE A 76 -26.40 -9.65 -7.76
CA ILE A 76 -27.18 -9.44 -8.98
C ILE A 76 -27.22 -10.77 -9.72
N HIS A 77 -28.38 -11.42 -9.70
CA HIS A 77 -28.61 -12.70 -10.35
C HIS A 77 -28.51 -12.54 -11.88
N PHE A 78 -27.61 -13.29 -12.51
CA PHE A 78 -27.61 -13.50 -13.96
C PHE A 78 -27.85 -14.98 -14.23
N ASP A 79 -29.06 -15.31 -14.69
CA ASP A 79 -29.42 -16.69 -15.06
C ASP A 79 -28.44 -17.25 -16.09
N LYS A 80 -27.81 -18.37 -15.75
CA LYS A 80 -27.08 -19.19 -16.71
C LYS A 80 -27.67 -20.60 -16.72
N VAL A 81 -28.16 -20.97 -17.89
CA VAL A 81 -28.90 -22.21 -18.17
C VAL A 81 -28.15 -23.44 -17.66
N ARG A 82 -28.86 -24.31 -16.94
CA ARG A 82 -28.40 -25.65 -16.58
C ARG A 82 -28.31 -26.52 -17.83
N ASP A 83 -27.17 -27.15 -18.03
CA ASP A 83 -27.11 -28.46 -18.67
C ASP A 83 -26.50 -29.47 -17.69
N SER A 84 -27.19 -30.59 -17.53
CA SER A 84 -26.81 -31.70 -16.67
C SER A 84 -26.04 -32.75 -17.46
N ASN A 85 -24.97 -33.32 -16.89
CA ASN A 85 -24.72 -34.77 -17.01
C ASN A 85 -23.60 -35.31 -16.09
N GLY A 86 -23.95 -36.40 -15.39
CA GLY A 86 -23.13 -37.62 -15.32
C GLY A 86 -21.75 -37.59 -14.66
N VAL A 87 -21.72 -37.78 -13.34
CA VAL A 87 -20.51 -38.30 -12.66
C VAL A 87 -20.46 -39.82 -12.81
N ILE A 88 -19.33 -40.35 -13.30
CA ILE A 88 -18.89 -41.72 -13.01
C ILE A 88 -17.51 -41.60 -12.36
N ALA A 89 -17.43 -41.97 -11.08
CA ALA A 89 -16.18 -42.03 -10.35
C ALA A 89 -15.60 -43.44 -10.40
N SER A 90 -14.28 -43.56 -10.65
CA SER A 90 -13.55 -44.80 -10.42
C SER A 90 -12.13 -44.53 -9.90
N ASN A 91 -11.83 -45.17 -8.76
CA ASN A 91 -10.51 -45.56 -8.25
C ASN A 91 -9.43 -44.47 -8.09
N SER A 92 -9.39 -43.83 -6.91
CA SER A 92 -8.23 -43.05 -6.42
C SER A 92 -7.77 -43.42 -5.00
N ASP A 93 -8.36 -44.43 -4.36
CA ASP A 93 -8.17 -44.74 -2.93
C ASP A 93 -6.77 -45.30 -2.56
N GLY A 94 -5.98 -45.75 -3.55
CA GLY A 94 -4.62 -46.25 -3.32
C GLY A 94 -3.62 -45.13 -2.99
N ALA A 95 -3.57 -44.08 -3.80
CA ALA A 95 -2.65 -42.95 -3.61
C ALA A 95 -3.04 -42.08 -2.41
N ALA A 96 -4.35 -41.95 -2.13
CA ALA A 96 -4.86 -41.18 -1.00
C ALA A 96 -4.39 -41.72 0.37
N ASN A 97 -4.13 -43.02 0.50
CA ASN A 97 -3.65 -43.63 1.75
C ASN A 97 -2.16 -43.35 2.04
N LEU A 98 -1.31 -43.20 1.02
CA LEU A 98 0.12 -42.92 1.21
C LEU A 98 0.38 -41.48 1.65
N LYS A 99 -0.41 -40.50 1.20
CA LYS A 99 -0.32 -39.10 1.66
C LYS A 99 -0.60 -38.90 3.15
N LYS A 100 -1.15 -39.90 3.85
CA LYS A 100 -1.52 -39.85 5.27
C LYS A 100 -0.36 -40.10 6.25
N MET A 101 0.84 -40.45 5.77
CA MET A 101 2.01 -40.76 6.61
C MET A 101 3.22 -39.84 6.37
N LEU A 102 3.07 -38.73 5.64
CA LEU A 102 4.18 -37.81 5.36
C LEU A 102 4.57 -37.01 6.60
N VAL A 103 5.88 -36.95 6.89
CA VAL A 103 6.46 -36.07 7.90
C VAL A 103 6.73 -34.72 7.26
N TRP A 104 5.95 -33.71 7.63
CA TRP A 104 6.08 -32.37 7.08
C TRP A 104 7.20 -31.56 7.76
N ARG A 105 7.97 -30.85 6.94
CA ARG A 105 8.98 -29.85 7.31
C ARG A 105 8.64 -28.55 6.59
N SER A 106 8.78 -27.41 7.26
CA SER A 106 8.40 -26.11 6.70
C SER A 106 9.54 -25.11 6.85
N GLU A 107 9.98 -24.55 5.73
CA GLU A 107 11.08 -23.60 5.67
C GLU A 107 10.67 -22.31 4.99
N LYS A 108 11.22 -21.20 5.45
CA LYS A 108 10.98 -19.85 4.90
C LYS A 108 12.28 -19.30 4.33
N VAL A 109 12.22 -18.80 3.09
CA VAL A 109 13.38 -18.21 2.39
C VAL A 109 13.85 -16.95 3.14
N LYS A 110 15.13 -16.93 3.50
CA LYS A 110 15.84 -15.81 4.11
C LYS A 110 16.71 -15.09 3.07
N ASN A 111 17.25 -13.92 3.43
CA ASN A 111 18.15 -13.20 2.54
C ASN A 111 19.46 -13.99 2.32
N GLY A 112 19.78 -14.29 1.06
CA GLY A 112 20.93 -15.10 0.67
C GLY A 112 20.70 -16.62 0.66
N ASP A 113 19.48 -17.09 0.97
CA ASP A 113 19.14 -18.52 0.87
C ASP A 113 19.15 -19.01 -0.59
N ASN A 114 19.50 -20.28 -0.76
CA ASN A 114 19.29 -21.06 -1.98
C ASN A 114 18.60 -22.38 -1.61
N LEU A 115 18.20 -23.18 -2.61
CA LEU A 115 17.45 -24.41 -2.39
C LEU A 115 18.17 -25.42 -1.47
N SER A 116 19.50 -25.55 -1.59
CA SER A 116 20.32 -26.40 -0.71
C SER A 116 20.25 -25.94 0.75
N ALA A 117 20.35 -24.63 1.00
CA ALA A 117 20.24 -24.06 2.34
C ALA A 117 18.83 -24.21 2.96
N LEU A 118 17.78 -24.39 2.15
CA LEU A 118 16.45 -24.76 2.65
C LEU A 118 16.38 -26.25 3.00
N PHE A 119 16.90 -27.11 2.12
CA PHE A 119 16.86 -28.57 2.28
C PHE A 119 17.69 -29.01 3.50
N GLU A 120 18.90 -28.47 3.65
CA GLU A 120 19.78 -28.74 4.81
C GLU A 120 19.10 -28.39 6.15
N ARG A 121 18.40 -27.25 6.23
CA ARG A 121 17.66 -26.87 7.45
C ARG A 121 16.44 -27.74 7.72
N ALA A 122 15.76 -28.17 6.65
CA ALA A 122 14.64 -29.08 6.76
C ALA A 122 15.04 -30.53 7.08
N GLY A 123 16.33 -30.87 7.02
CA GLY A 123 16.82 -32.24 7.16
C GLY A 123 16.52 -33.11 5.93
N VAL A 124 16.56 -32.52 4.73
CA VAL A 124 16.31 -33.24 3.47
C VAL A 124 17.65 -33.44 2.73
N PRO A 125 18.02 -34.69 2.40
CA PRO A 125 19.23 -34.97 1.62
C PRO A 125 19.32 -34.15 0.32
N THR A 126 20.40 -33.38 0.17
CA THR A 126 20.61 -32.45 -0.96
C THR A 126 20.79 -33.16 -2.30
N SER A 127 21.05 -34.47 -2.32
CA SER A 127 21.03 -35.29 -3.55
C SER A 127 19.70 -35.20 -4.30
N GLN A 128 18.58 -35.10 -3.57
CA GLN A 128 17.23 -35.04 -4.13
C GLN A 128 16.91 -33.71 -4.83
N ILE A 129 17.76 -32.69 -4.66
CA ILE A 129 17.64 -31.41 -5.35
C ILE A 129 17.86 -31.59 -6.85
N TYR A 130 18.73 -32.52 -7.27
CA TYR A 130 19.00 -32.77 -8.69
C TYR A 130 17.74 -33.25 -9.41
N ASP A 131 17.08 -34.30 -8.90
CA ASP A 131 15.88 -34.88 -9.51
C ASP A 131 14.72 -33.87 -9.54
N LEU A 132 14.58 -33.06 -8.47
CA LEU A 132 13.60 -31.99 -8.39
C LEU A 132 13.88 -30.84 -9.38
N THR A 133 15.13 -30.39 -9.52
CA THR A 133 15.49 -29.27 -10.40
C THR A 133 15.59 -29.67 -11.87
N ALA A 134 15.82 -30.95 -12.17
CA ALA A 134 15.74 -31.53 -13.51
C ALA A 134 14.28 -31.79 -13.97
N SER A 135 13.30 -31.69 -13.07
CA SER A 135 11.89 -31.94 -13.36
C SER A 135 11.17 -30.73 -14.01
N PRO A 136 9.97 -30.93 -14.59
CA PRO A 136 9.14 -29.84 -15.09
C PRO A 136 8.88 -28.79 -14.00
N GLY A 137 9.19 -27.53 -14.28
CA GLY A 137 9.07 -26.45 -13.31
C GLY A 137 10.26 -26.27 -12.37
N GLY A 138 11.33 -27.06 -12.48
CA GLY A 138 12.57 -26.88 -11.70
C GLY A 138 13.15 -25.46 -11.80
N ASP A 139 13.04 -24.80 -12.96
CA ASP A 139 13.43 -23.40 -13.17
C ASP A 139 12.76 -22.40 -12.21
N LEU A 140 11.57 -22.71 -11.69
CA LEU A 140 10.86 -21.88 -10.73
C LEU A 140 11.58 -21.79 -9.38
N LEU A 141 12.45 -22.76 -9.09
CA LEU A 141 13.20 -22.90 -7.84
C LEU A 141 14.57 -22.19 -7.89
N ASN A 142 14.99 -21.71 -9.07
CA ASN A 142 16.27 -21.02 -9.25
C ASN A 142 16.27 -19.56 -8.75
N ASN A 143 15.09 -18.92 -8.67
CA ASN A 143 14.93 -17.51 -8.32
C ASN A 143 13.99 -17.36 -7.12
N LEU A 144 14.54 -17.63 -5.93
CA LEU A 144 13.83 -17.55 -4.65
C LEU A 144 13.89 -16.14 -4.07
N SER A 145 12.78 -15.70 -3.49
CA SER A 145 12.64 -14.37 -2.87
C SER A 145 12.49 -14.50 -1.35
N PRO A 146 13.18 -13.68 -0.54
CA PRO A 146 13.01 -13.69 0.91
C PRO A 146 11.54 -13.50 1.31
N GLY A 147 11.00 -14.42 2.11
CA GLY A 147 9.60 -14.44 2.51
C GLY A 147 8.77 -15.60 1.95
N GLU A 148 9.17 -16.17 0.80
CA GLU A 148 8.54 -17.36 0.21
C GLU A 148 8.67 -18.58 1.14
N GLN A 149 7.76 -19.57 1.02
CA GLN A 149 7.71 -20.73 1.91
C GLN A 149 7.72 -22.06 1.15
N PHE A 150 8.38 -23.05 1.75
CA PHE A 150 8.55 -24.40 1.24
C PHE A 150 8.03 -25.38 2.30
N HIS A 151 6.99 -26.15 1.99
CA HIS A 151 6.54 -27.27 2.83
C HIS A 151 6.94 -28.58 2.15
N MET A 152 7.82 -29.34 2.79
CA MET A 152 8.40 -30.59 2.31
C MET A 152 7.76 -31.76 3.06
N GLY A 153 6.98 -32.58 2.35
CA GLY A 153 6.38 -33.81 2.84
C GLY A 153 7.33 -34.98 2.60
N LEU A 154 7.90 -35.51 3.67
CA LEU A 154 8.92 -36.56 3.63
C LEU A 154 8.31 -37.94 3.92
N GLY A 155 8.72 -38.94 3.15
CA GLY A 155 8.45 -40.35 3.40
C GLY A 155 9.55 -41.00 4.24
N SER A 156 9.64 -42.33 4.14
CA SER A 156 10.72 -43.12 4.74
C SER A 156 12.11 -42.62 4.28
N ASN A 157 13.10 -42.71 5.16
CA ASN A 157 14.50 -42.32 4.90
C ASN A 157 14.68 -40.87 4.43
N GLU A 158 13.83 -39.94 4.87
CA GLU A 158 13.89 -38.51 4.52
C GLU A 158 13.75 -38.24 3.00
N THR A 159 13.17 -39.19 2.26
CA THR A 159 12.85 -39.04 0.84
C THR A 159 11.73 -38.02 0.66
N LEU A 160 11.94 -37.03 -0.19
CA LEU A 160 10.96 -36.00 -0.54
C LEU A 160 9.89 -36.59 -1.46
N ILE A 161 8.66 -36.70 -0.95
CA ILE A 161 7.50 -37.21 -1.69
C ILE A 161 6.66 -36.07 -2.25
N GLU A 162 6.51 -34.97 -1.52
CA GLU A 162 5.79 -33.78 -1.97
C GLU A 162 6.55 -32.50 -1.55
N LEU A 163 6.70 -31.55 -2.46
CA LEU A 163 7.13 -30.18 -2.14
C LEU A 163 6.04 -29.18 -2.54
N GLN A 164 5.51 -28.46 -1.55
CA GLN A 164 4.66 -27.30 -1.77
C GLN A 164 5.47 -26.01 -1.66
N TYR A 165 5.77 -25.40 -2.80
CA TYR A 165 6.39 -24.09 -2.91
C TYR A 165 5.32 -23.00 -2.96
N VAL A 166 5.12 -22.32 -1.84
CA VAL A 166 4.21 -21.18 -1.68
C VAL A 166 4.95 -19.90 -2.07
N LYS A 167 4.84 -19.55 -3.36
CA LYS A 167 5.44 -18.34 -3.93
C LYS A 167 4.71 -17.07 -3.51
N SER A 168 3.39 -17.14 -3.35
CA SER A 168 2.59 -16.11 -2.68
C SER A 168 1.34 -16.75 -2.08
N PRO A 169 0.55 -16.04 -1.26
CA PRO A 169 -0.72 -16.56 -0.77
C PRO A 169 -1.70 -16.95 -1.90
N LEU A 170 -1.54 -16.37 -3.10
CA LEU A 170 -2.38 -16.67 -4.28
C LEU A 170 -1.75 -17.69 -5.25
N LEU A 171 -0.51 -18.10 -5.04
CA LEU A 171 0.23 -18.95 -5.98
C LEU A 171 1.09 -19.98 -5.23
N ARG A 172 0.73 -21.26 -5.39
CA ARG A 172 1.45 -22.42 -4.91
C ARG A 172 1.82 -23.32 -6.08
N TYR A 173 3.05 -23.81 -6.10
CA TYR A 173 3.46 -24.93 -6.94
C TYR A 173 3.56 -26.17 -6.06
N VAL A 174 3.01 -27.28 -6.52
CA VAL A 174 3.07 -28.57 -5.82
C VAL A 174 3.82 -29.54 -6.71
N PHE A 175 5.00 -29.95 -6.25
CA PHE A 175 5.82 -30.96 -6.89
C PHE A 175 5.55 -32.30 -6.20
N GLU A 176 5.03 -33.28 -6.93
CA GLU A 176 4.74 -34.62 -6.40
C GLU A 176 5.70 -35.63 -7.05
N ASN A 177 6.36 -36.44 -6.22
CA ASN A 177 7.36 -37.43 -6.65
C ASN A 177 6.68 -38.72 -7.09
N ASP A 178 6.84 -39.10 -8.36
CA ASP A 178 6.47 -40.40 -8.90
C ASP A 178 7.74 -41.17 -9.27
N ALA A 179 8.11 -42.13 -8.42
CA ALA A 179 9.24 -43.05 -8.61
C ALA A 179 10.61 -42.39 -8.94
N GLY A 180 10.88 -41.19 -8.42
CA GLY A 180 12.11 -40.42 -8.66
C GLY A 180 11.97 -39.30 -9.69
N TYR A 181 10.81 -39.15 -10.32
CA TYR A 181 10.50 -38.04 -11.23
C TYR A 181 9.41 -37.15 -10.63
N PHE A 182 9.65 -35.85 -10.52
CA PHE A 182 8.64 -34.93 -10.01
C PHE A 182 7.70 -34.44 -11.12
N GLN A 183 6.40 -34.42 -10.85
CA GLN A 183 5.41 -33.69 -11.64
C GLN A 183 5.04 -32.39 -10.91
N VAL A 184 4.78 -31.30 -11.64
CA VAL A 184 4.40 -30.00 -11.05
C VAL A 184 2.96 -29.62 -11.36
N GLU A 185 2.18 -29.32 -10.32
CA GLU A 185 0.87 -28.69 -10.42
C GLU A 185 0.95 -27.23 -9.97
N LYS A 186 0.44 -26.31 -10.80
CA LYS A 186 0.29 -24.90 -10.42
C LYS A 186 -1.10 -24.66 -9.83
N ARG A 187 -1.18 -24.47 -8.51
CA ARG A 187 -2.41 -24.12 -7.79
C ARG A 187 -2.49 -22.60 -7.59
N THR A 188 -3.56 -21.98 -8.06
CA THR A 188 -3.84 -20.55 -7.90
C THR A 188 -5.11 -20.33 -7.10
N HIS A 189 -5.06 -19.40 -6.15
CA HIS A 189 -6.24 -18.91 -5.43
C HIS A 189 -6.61 -17.52 -5.95
N THR A 190 -7.90 -17.22 -5.99
CA THR A 190 -8.42 -15.86 -6.17
C THR A 190 -8.63 -15.23 -4.81
N ALA A 191 -8.24 -13.96 -4.65
CA ALA A 191 -8.61 -13.19 -3.47
C ALA A 191 -10.04 -12.66 -3.62
N ASP A 192 -10.80 -12.66 -2.53
CA ASP A 192 -12.05 -11.93 -2.44
C ASP A 192 -11.72 -10.42 -2.43
N VAL A 193 -12.40 -9.63 -3.27
CA VAL A 193 -12.15 -8.19 -3.37
C VAL A 193 -13.30 -7.43 -2.72
N LEU A 194 -13.01 -6.80 -1.58
CA LEU A 194 -13.90 -5.84 -0.94
C LEU A 194 -13.42 -4.40 -1.25
N TYR A 195 -14.25 -3.40 -0.93
CA TYR A 195 -13.88 -2.00 -1.12
C TYR A 195 -13.58 -1.33 0.22
N GLY A 196 -12.30 -1.04 0.46
CA GLY A 196 -11.85 -0.19 1.55
C GLY A 196 -12.17 1.27 1.26
N TYR A 197 -12.58 2.01 2.29
CA TYR A 197 -12.70 3.48 2.25
C TYR A 197 -11.90 4.08 3.40
N ARG A 198 -11.20 5.18 3.13
CA ARG A 198 -10.57 6.05 4.14
C ARG A 198 -10.63 7.51 3.70
N ASN A 199 -10.74 8.42 4.65
CA ASN A 199 -10.59 9.85 4.43
C ASN A 199 -9.65 10.46 5.46
N GLY A 200 -9.32 11.74 5.31
CA GLY A 200 -8.59 12.45 6.33
C GLY A 200 -8.33 13.91 6.01
N ILE A 201 -7.87 14.62 7.02
CA ILE A 201 -7.49 16.02 6.96
C ILE A 201 -5.97 16.11 7.11
N ILE A 202 -5.32 16.84 6.20
CA ILE A 202 -3.91 17.16 6.27
C ILE A 202 -3.65 17.99 7.53
N LYS A 203 -2.66 17.58 8.33
CA LYS A 203 -2.12 18.38 9.44
C LYS A 203 -0.66 18.79 9.19
N ASP A 204 0.11 17.87 8.60
CA ASP A 204 1.55 18.00 8.36
C ASP A 204 1.91 17.63 6.91
N SER A 205 1.94 16.33 6.57
CA SER A 205 2.24 15.83 5.23
C SER A 205 1.14 14.90 4.74
N LEU A 206 1.09 14.64 3.43
CA LEU A 206 0.18 13.64 2.86
C LEU A 206 0.40 12.27 3.52
N TYR A 207 1.65 11.81 3.55
CA TYR A 207 1.99 10.47 4.05
C TYR A 207 1.60 10.31 5.52
N ASN A 208 2.01 11.23 6.40
CA ASN A 208 1.69 11.15 7.83
C ASN A 208 0.18 11.27 8.10
N SER A 209 -0.53 12.12 7.36
CA SER A 209 -1.98 12.28 7.51
C SER A 209 -2.75 11.06 7.02
N ALA A 210 -2.31 10.45 5.92
CA ALA A 210 -2.88 9.24 5.38
C ALA A 210 -2.56 8.00 6.25
N LYS A 211 -1.34 7.89 6.81
CA LYS A 211 -1.00 6.85 7.81
C LYS A 211 -1.84 6.97 9.08
N ARG A 212 -2.11 8.19 9.57
CA ARG A 212 -3.05 8.42 10.69
C ARG A 212 -4.48 8.00 10.34
N ALA A 213 -4.90 8.19 9.09
CA ALA A 213 -6.15 7.64 8.53
C ALA A 213 -6.09 6.13 8.20
N GLN A 214 -5.07 5.40 8.68
CA GLN A 214 -4.88 3.97 8.43
C GLN A 214 -4.84 3.57 6.94
N LEU A 215 -4.46 4.47 6.03
CA LEU A 215 -4.25 4.11 4.63
C LEU A 215 -3.00 3.22 4.48
N PRO A 216 -3.09 2.13 3.69
CA PRO A 216 -1.94 1.31 3.32
C PRO A 216 -0.93 2.08 2.46
N ASP A 217 0.36 1.86 2.68
CA ASP A 217 1.45 2.62 2.06
C ASP A 217 1.39 2.65 0.53
N ASN A 218 1.01 1.54 -0.13
CA ASN A 218 0.84 1.50 -1.57
C ASN A 218 -0.27 2.45 -2.05
N ILE A 219 -1.39 2.53 -1.34
CA ILE A 219 -2.50 3.44 -1.64
C ILE A 219 -2.09 4.90 -1.40
N ILE A 220 -1.27 5.18 -0.38
CA ILE A 220 -0.72 6.53 -0.15
C ILE A 220 0.15 6.97 -1.31
N MET A 221 1.07 6.10 -1.76
CA MET A 221 1.96 6.39 -2.88
C MET A 221 1.20 6.48 -4.21
N GLU A 222 0.18 5.64 -4.43
CA GLU A 222 -0.67 5.72 -5.61
C GLU A 222 -1.48 7.03 -5.63
N MET A 223 -2.10 7.42 -4.51
CA MET A 223 -2.79 8.72 -4.39
C MET A 223 -1.84 9.90 -4.64
N ALA A 224 -0.60 9.84 -4.14
CA ALA A 224 0.42 10.84 -4.41
C ALA A 224 0.76 10.91 -5.91
N ASN A 225 0.84 9.77 -6.60
CA ASN A 225 1.07 9.69 -8.04
C ASN A 225 -0.14 10.17 -8.88
N LEU A 226 -1.37 9.96 -8.41
CA LEU A 226 -2.59 10.42 -9.10
C LEU A 226 -2.73 11.94 -9.07
N PHE A 227 -2.44 12.58 -7.95
CA PHE A 227 -2.70 14.01 -7.74
C PHE A 227 -1.44 14.89 -7.75
N GLY A 228 -0.24 14.31 -7.67
CA GLY A 228 1.06 15.03 -7.71
C GLY A 228 1.30 15.80 -9.01
N TRP A 229 0.42 15.58 -9.99
CA TRP A 229 0.32 16.32 -11.24
C TRP A 229 -0.20 17.75 -11.09
N ASP A 230 -1.20 17.93 -10.23
CA ASP A 230 -1.94 19.18 -10.05
C ASP A 230 -1.65 19.83 -8.70
N ILE A 231 -1.14 19.06 -7.73
CA ILE A 231 -0.81 19.49 -6.38
C ILE A 231 0.65 19.17 -6.12
N ASP A 232 1.48 20.17 -5.84
CA ASP A 232 2.81 19.93 -5.29
C ASP A 232 2.66 19.47 -3.82
N PHE A 233 2.79 18.18 -3.56
CA PHE A 233 2.62 17.64 -2.20
C PHE A 233 3.70 18.08 -1.19
N VAL A 234 4.72 18.82 -1.62
CA VAL A 234 5.73 19.43 -0.73
C VAL A 234 5.41 20.91 -0.47
N PHE A 235 5.00 21.66 -1.50
CA PHE A 235 4.82 23.12 -1.39
C PHE A 235 3.36 23.59 -1.35
N ASP A 236 2.42 22.82 -1.88
CA ASP A 236 1.05 23.27 -2.06
C ASP A 236 0.10 22.90 -0.93
N ILE A 237 0.28 21.73 -0.32
CA ILE A 237 -0.60 21.26 0.77
C ILE A 237 -0.55 22.15 2.01
N ARG A 238 -1.69 22.33 2.67
CA ARG A 238 -1.85 23.08 3.91
C ARG A 238 -2.64 22.28 4.92
N ALA A 239 -2.45 22.59 6.21
CA ALA A 239 -3.30 22.05 7.25
C ALA A 239 -4.77 22.45 6.96
N GLY A 240 -5.68 21.47 7.00
CA GLY A 240 -7.09 21.64 6.62
C GLY A 240 -7.45 21.16 5.21
N ASP A 241 -6.49 20.91 4.32
CA ASP A 241 -6.72 20.18 3.07
C ASP A 241 -7.26 18.77 3.36
N LYS A 242 -8.04 18.19 2.43
CA LYS A 242 -8.76 16.93 2.67
C LYS A 242 -8.49 15.90 1.58
N PHE A 243 -8.54 14.62 1.93
CA PHE A 243 -8.54 13.52 0.96
C PHE A 243 -9.63 12.49 1.28
N SER A 244 -10.04 11.73 0.27
CA SER A 244 -10.88 10.55 0.41
C SER A 244 -10.51 9.53 -0.66
N VAL A 245 -10.41 8.25 -0.28
CA VAL A 245 -9.97 7.17 -1.16
C VAL A 245 -10.86 5.96 -0.97
N LEU A 246 -11.40 5.46 -2.08
CA LEU A 246 -12.04 4.16 -2.23
C LEU A 246 -11.06 3.26 -2.99
N PHE A 247 -10.69 2.11 -2.43
CA PHE A 247 -9.67 1.22 -2.95
C PHE A 247 -10.06 -0.25 -2.79
N GLU A 248 -9.44 -1.15 -3.56
CA GLU A 248 -9.59 -2.58 -3.36
C GLU A 248 -8.90 -3.03 -2.07
N ASP A 249 -9.60 -3.74 -1.22
CA ASP A 249 -9.02 -4.45 -0.08
C ASP A 249 -9.25 -5.94 -0.29
N ARG A 250 -8.16 -6.69 -0.48
CA ARG A 250 -8.18 -8.08 -0.93
C ARG A 250 -8.05 -9.01 0.28
N PHE A 251 -8.87 -10.04 0.31
CA PHE A 251 -8.94 -11.03 1.38
C PHE A 251 -8.71 -12.43 0.81
N LEU A 252 -8.16 -13.32 1.63
CA LEU A 252 -7.99 -14.72 1.31
C LEU A 252 -8.43 -15.54 2.53
N HIS A 253 -9.45 -16.36 2.37
CA HIS A 253 -10.05 -17.17 3.46
C HIS A 253 -10.47 -16.33 4.68
N GLY A 254 -10.98 -15.11 4.45
CA GLY A 254 -11.40 -14.18 5.51
C GLY A 254 -10.27 -13.39 6.17
N GLU A 255 -9.00 -13.69 5.92
CA GLU A 255 -7.87 -12.88 6.35
C GLU A 255 -7.53 -11.81 5.30
N ARG A 256 -7.14 -10.62 5.78
CA ARG A 256 -6.78 -9.50 4.91
C ARG A 256 -5.41 -9.76 4.28
N LEU A 257 -5.38 -9.90 2.96
CA LEU A 257 -4.18 -10.19 2.19
C LEU A 257 -3.37 -8.91 1.91
N ASN A 258 -3.95 -7.97 1.16
CA ASN A 258 -3.32 -6.70 0.81
C ASN A 258 -4.34 -5.70 0.27
N ALA A 259 -4.01 -4.40 0.27
CA ALA A 259 -4.73 -3.45 -0.56
C ALA A 259 -4.27 -3.55 -2.02
N GLY A 260 -5.24 -3.58 -2.95
CA GLY A 260 -5.02 -3.55 -4.40
C GLY A 260 -4.92 -2.12 -4.93
N ASP A 261 -5.68 -1.83 -5.97
CA ASP A 261 -5.68 -0.54 -6.68
C ASP A 261 -6.65 0.47 -6.05
N ILE A 262 -6.41 1.77 -6.22
CA ILE A 262 -7.43 2.81 -6.03
C ILE A 262 -8.56 2.64 -7.05
N ILE A 263 -9.81 2.73 -6.61
CA ILE A 263 -11.00 2.70 -7.46
C ILE A 263 -11.49 4.12 -7.77
N ALA A 264 -11.57 4.95 -6.73
CA ALA A 264 -11.87 6.37 -6.85
C ALA A 264 -11.17 7.13 -5.73
N ALA A 265 -10.69 8.33 -6.01
CA ALA A 265 -10.11 9.21 -5.02
C ALA A 265 -10.50 10.67 -5.26
N SER A 266 -10.46 11.45 -4.18
CA SER A 266 -10.55 12.91 -4.25
C SER A 266 -9.53 13.56 -3.31
N PHE A 267 -9.05 14.73 -3.71
CA PHE A 267 -8.20 15.57 -2.89
C PHE A 267 -8.64 17.03 -3.02
N THR A 268 -8.89 17.69 -1.90
CA THR A 268 -9.19 19.12 -1.84
C THR A 268 -7.96 19.87 -1.35
N ASN A 269 -7.31 20.63 -2.24
CA ASN A 269 -6.20 21.54 -1.93
C ASN A 269 -6.67 22.99 -2.03
N ARG A 270 -6.62 23.74 -0.93
CA ARG A 270 -6.98 25.16 -0.86
C ARG A 270 -8.36 25.49 -1.47
N GLY A 271 -9.33 24.60 -1.26
CA GLY A 271 -10.70 24.71 -1.79
C GLY A 271 -10.91 24.12 -3.18
N ASN A 272 -9.86 23.90 -3.97
CA ASN A 272 -9.96 23.22 -5.27
C ASN A 272 -10.01 21.71 -5.07
N THR A 273 -11.02 21.04 -5.62
CA THR A 273 -11.19 19.58 -5.49
C THR A 273 -10.81 18.87 -6.78
N TYR A 274 -9.81 18.01 -6.67
CA TYR A 274 -9.34 17.11 -7.72
C TYR A 274 -9.93 15.73 -7.48
N ARG A 275 -10.28 15.02 -8.57
CA ARG A 275 -10.93 13.71 -8.53
C ARG A 275 -10.28 12.78 -9.55
N ALA A 276 -10.18 11.51 -9.21
CA ALA A 276 -9.67 10.46 -10.08
C ALA A 276 -10.56 9.21 -9.95
N VAL A 277 -10.87 8.57 -11.07
CA VAL A 277 -11.58 7.29 -11.14
C VAL A 277 -10.77 6.29 -11.97
N ARG A 278 -10.73 5.03 -11.54
CA ARG A 278 -10.16 3.92 -12.31
C ARG A 278 -11.19 3.46 -13.34
N TYR A 279 -10.79 3.37 -14.60
CA TYR A 279 -11.59 2.89 -15.70
C TYR A 279 -10.89 1.71 -16.38
N GLU A 280 -11.65 0.67 -16.69
CA GLU A 280 -11.21 -0.48 -17.47
C GLU A 280 -11.87 -0.42 -18.83
N HIS A 281 -11.06 -0.28 -19.88
CA HIS A 281 -11.50 -0.23 -21.28
C HIS A 281 -11.99 -1.60 -21.77
N ARG A 282 -12.70 -1.64 -22.90
CA ARG A 282 -13.18 -2.91 -23.51
C ARG A 282 -12.06 -3.89 -23.89
N ASP A 283 -10.83 -3.42 -24.06
CA ASP A 283 -9.65 -4.25 -24.32
C ASP A 283 -9.00 -4.83 -23.05
N GLY A 284 -9.58 -4.56 -21.87
CA GLY A 284 -9.05 -4.97 -20.56
C GLY A 284 -7.93 -4.07 -20.03
N SER A 285 -7.53 -3.02 -20.75
CA SER A 285 -6.55 -2.06 -20.25
C SER A 285 -7.17 -1.15 -19.18
N THR A 286 -6.38 -0.80 -18.15
CA THR A 286 -6.85 0.00 -17.02
C THR A 286 -6.07 1.32 -16.91
N GLN A 287 -6.81 2.42 -16.74
CA GLN A 287 -6.25 3.76 -16.61
C GLN A 287 -7.06 4.59 -15.61
N TYR A 288 -6.48 5.68 -15.15
CA TYR A 288 -7.14 6.65 -14.27
C TYR A 288 -7.50 7.90 -15.06
N TYR A 289 -8.70 8.44 -14.81
CA TYR A 289 -9.21 9.66 -15.44
C TYR A 289 -9.81 10.62 -14.41
N SER A 290 -9.81 11.92 -14.73
CA SER A 290 -10.65 12.90 -14.06
C SER A 290 -12.13 12.69 -14.42
N PRO A 291 -13.11 13.29 -13.70
CA PRO A 291 -14.53 13.14 -14.01
C PRO A 291 -14.90 13.56 -15.45
N GLU A 292 -14.13 14.50 -16.03
CA GLU A 292 -14.27 15.01 -17.40
C GLU A 292 -13.63 14.06 -18.45
N GLY A 293 -13.11 12.92 -18.02
CA GLY A 293 -12.46 11.92 -18.87
C GLY A 293 -11.08 12.34 -19.35
N LEU A 294 -10.35 13.21 -18.64
CA LEU A 294 -8.94 13.51 -18.94
C LEU A 294 -8.03 12.54 -18.20
N SER A 295 -7.09 11.88 -18.88
CA SER A 295 -6.23 10.89 -18.21
C SER A 295 -5.38 11.52 -17.09
N MET A 296 -5.33 10.86 -15.94
CA MET A 296 -4.49 11.28 -14.80
C MET A 296 -3.01 11.00 -15.06
N ARG A 297 -2.65 10.18 -16.07
CA ARG A 297 -1.26 9.97 -16.50
C ARG A 297 -0.81 11.10 -17.43
N LYS A 298 -0.41 12.24 -16.86
CA LYS A 298 0.13 13.36 -17.64
C LYS A 298 1.54 13.08 -18.15
N THR A 299 1.86 13.60 -19.33
CA THR A 299 3.07 13.25 -20.09
C THR A 299 4.39 13.63 -19.42
N PHE A 300 4.42 14.53 -18.42
CA PHE A 300 5.65 15.17 -17.90
C PHE A 300 5.63 15.58 -16.41
N LEU A 301 6.42 14.92 -15.54
CA LEU A 301 6.70 15.33 -14.15
C LEU A 301 7.22 16.77 -14.11
N ARG A 302 6.62 17.59 -13.24
CA ARG A 302 7.09 18.97 -12.97
C ARG A 302 8.40 18.99 -12.20
N THR A 303 8.57 18.04 -11.28
CA THR A 303 9.74 17.89 -10.41
C THR A 303 10.33 16.49 -10.62
N PRO A 304 11.54 16.37 -11.19
CA PRO A 304 12.12 15.08 -11.59
C PRO A 304 13.00 14.42 -10.50
N LEU A 305 12.77 14.71 -9.21
CA LEU A 305 13.47 14.12 -8.06
C LEU A 305 12.72 14.46 -6.77
N ASP A 306 13.02 13.74 -5.69
CA ASP A 306 12.64 14.14 -4.35
C ASP A 306 13.51 15.34 -3.93
N ILE A 307 12.88 16.49 -3.68
CA ILE A 307 13.57 17.78 -3.47
C ILE A 307 13.56 18.23 -2.01
N PHE A 308 14.63 18.92 -1.62
CA PHE A 308 14.73 19.54 -0.29
C PHE A 308 14.42 21.04 -0.36
N ARG A 309 14.88 21.73 -1.42
CA ARG A 309 14.62 23.17 -1.62
C ARG A 309 14.90 23.61 -3.06
N ILE A 310 14.12 24.57 -3.58
CA ILE A 310 14.48 25.32 -4.79
C ILE A 310 15.50 26.41 -4.43
N THR A 311 16.67 26.42 -5.06
CA THR A 311 17.72 27.43 -4.83
C THR A 311 17.69 28.57 -5.85
N SER A 312 17.28 28.32 -7.09
CA SER A 312 17.10 29.35 -8.12
C SER A 312 15.99 28.97 -9.11
N GLY A 313 15.01 29.87 -9.28
CA GLY A 313 13.97 29.72 -10.29
C GLY A 313 14.42 30.10 -11.71
N PHE A 314 13.61 29.75 -12.70
CA PHE A 314 13.78 30.19 -14.10
C PHE A 314 13.71 31.71 -14.18
N ASN A 315 14.73 32.35 -14.78
CA ASN A 315 14.79 33.80 -14.90
C ASN A 315 15.77 34.22 -16.01
N LEU A 316 15.23 34.66 -17.15
CA LEU A 316 16.01 35.08 -18.32
C LEU A 316 16.86 36.34 -18.10
N ARG A 317 16.60 37.10 -17.03
CA ARG A 317 17.30 38.36 -16.68
C ARG A 317 18.12 38.23 -15.39
N ARG A 318 18.38 37.01 -14.89
CA ARG A 318 19.17 36.76 -13.65
C ARG A 318 20.57 37.37 -13.74
N LYS A 319 21.01 38.06 -12.69
CA LYS A 319 22.42 38.44 -12.50
C LYS A 319 23.22 37.19 -12.05
N HIS A 320 24.21 36.77 -12.83
CA HIS A 320 24.95 35.54 -12.61
C HIS A 320 25.75 35.61 -11.30
N PRO A 321 25.67 34.62 -10.39
CA PRO A 321 26.31 34.70 -9.08
C PRO A 321 27.85 34.77 -9.17
N ILE A 322 28.45 34.01 -10.10
CA ILE A 322 29.89 34.00 -10.34
C ILE A 322 30.32 35.22 -11.18
N HIS A 323 30.00 35.25 -12.48
CA HIS A 323 30.46 36.29 -13.42
C HIS A 323 29.83 37.69 -13.28
N LYS A 324 28.88 37.90 -12.35
CA LYS A 324 28.15 39.17 -12.07
C LYS A 324 27.44 39.88 -13.24
N LYS A 325 27.51 39.37 -14.47
CA LYS A 325 26.77 39.82 -15.66
C LYS A 325 25.34 39.28 -15.66
N ILE A 326 24.41 39.92 -16.39
CA ILE A 326 23.10 39.32 -16.67
C ILE A 326 23.30 38.09 -17.56
N LYS A 327 22.83 36.93 -17.11
CA LYS A 327 22.86 35.66 -17.86
C LYS A 327 21.62 34.86 -17.50
N ALA A 328 20.83 34.54 -18.53
CA ALA A 328 19.59 33.79 -18.40
C ALA A 328 19.78 32.50 -17.61
N HIS A 329 18.92 32.29 -16.62
CA HIS A 329 18.72 31.02 -15.97
C HIS A 329 17.58 30.29 -16.68
N ARG A 330 17.94 29.30 -17.50
CA ARG A 330 17.07 28.61 -18.47
C ARG A 330 16.43 27.32 -17.94
N GLY A 331 16.57 27.10 -16.63
CA GLY A 331 16.01 25.97 -15.89
C GLY A 331 15.69 26.37 -14.45
N VAL A 332 15.52 25.36 -13.60
CA VAL A 332 15.31 25.50 -12.15
C VAL A 332 16.38 24.68 -11.42
N ASP A 333 16.98 25.29 -10.40
CA ASP A 333 17.97 24.65 -9.54
C ASP A 333 17.27 24.05 -8.32
N TYR A 334 17.30 22.72 -8.21
CA TYR A 334 16.75 21.94 -7.10
C TYR A 334 17.89 21.42 -6.22
N ALA A 335 18.05 21.96 -5.02
CA ALA A 335 19.01 21.44 -4.05
C ALA A 335 18.52 20.13 -3.44
N ALA A 336 19.41 19.14 -3.46
CA ALA A 336 19.26 17.84 -2.83
C ALA A 336 20.67 17.27 -2.54
N PRO A 337 20.82 16.36 -1.57
CA PRO A 337 22.08 15.66 -1.32
C PRO A 337 22.66 15.00 -2.56
N ARG A 338 23.98 14.89 -2.61
CA ARG A 338 24.67 14.09 -3.63
C ARG A 338 24.17 12.64 -3.54
N GLY A 339 23.88 12.02 -4.68
CA GLY A 339 23.37 10.66 -4.74
C GLY A 339 21.83 10.56 -4.82
N THR A 340 21.07 11.62 -4.52
CA THR A 340 19.59 11.61 -4.67
C THR A 340 19.18 11.18 -6.08
N PRO A 341 18.27 10.21 -6.25
CA PRO A 341 17.83 9.77 -7.57
C PRO A 341 17.23 10.90 -8.41
N VAL A 342 17.56 10.93 -9.70
CA VAL A 342 16.92 11.82 -10.69
C VAL A 342 16.14 10.96 -11.66
N TYR A 343 14.88 11.32 -11.90
CA TYR A 343 13.90 10.59 -12.70
C TYR A 343 13.65 11.26 -14.06
N ALA A 344 13.33 10.47 -15.09
CA ALA A 344 12.86 11.00 -16.36
C ALA A 344 11.47 11.64 -16.20
N ALA A 345 11.35 12.92 -16.56
CA ALA A 345 10.10 13.64 -16.42
C ALA A 345 8.97 13.06 -17.29
N GLY A 346 9.28 12.60 -18.50
CA GLY A 346 8.29 12.02 -19.41
C GLY A 346 8.80 10.77 -20.12
N LYS A 347 7.89 10.03 -20.75
CA LYS A 347 8.27 8.99 -21.72
C LYS A 347 9.05 9.64 -22.86
N GLY A 348 10.16 9.05 -23.29
CA GLY A 348 11.01 9.64 -24.33
C GLY A 348 12.18 8.75 -24.73
N LYS A 349 13.10 9.33 -25.49
CA LYS A 349 14.36 8.71 -25.93
C LYS A 349 15.53 9.58 -25.47
N VAL A 350 16.56 8.98 -24.90
CA VAL A 350 17.79 9.70 -24.55
C VAL A 350 18.49 10.13 -25.84
N VAL A 351 18.69 11.43 -26.02
CA VAL A 351 19.38 12.00 -27.18
C VAL A 351 20.82 12.38 -26.86
N GLU A 352 21.11 12.74 -25.61
CA GLU A 352 22.48 12.94 -25.13
C GLU A 352 22.62 12.37 -23.70
N SER A 353 23.76 11.73 -23.42
CA SER A 353 24.17 11.29 -22.08
C SER A 353 25.68 11.38 -22.01
N SER A 354 26.19 12.55 -21.59
CA SER A 354 27.62 12.88 -21.72
C SER A 354 28.11 13.77 -20.57
N PHE A 355 29.37 14.20 -20.67
CA PHE A 355 30.00 15.18 -19.78
C PHE A 355 30.41 16.42 -20.57
N SER A 356 30.20 17.61 -20.02
CA SER A 356 30.82 18.83 -20.51
C SER A 356 31.25 19.74 -19.37
N LYS A 357 32.30 20.54 -19.58
CA LYS A 357 32.80 21.47 -18.57
C LYS A 357 31.73 22.41 -17.97
N PRO A 358 30.79 23.01 -18.75
CA PRO A 358 29.71 23.80 -18.15
C PRO A 358 28.65 22.95 -17.47
N ASN A 359 28.17 21.87 -18.09
CA ASN A 359 26.97 21.14 -17.63
C ASN A 359 27.29 20.09 -16.57
N GLY A 360 28.56 19.70 -16.41
CA GLY A 360 28.93 18.50 -15.65
C GLY A 360 28.55 17.24 -16.40
N ASN A 361 28.22 16.18 -15.67
CA ASN A 361 27.49 15.04 -16.21
C ASN A 361 26.05 15.46 -16.47
N PHE A 362 25.53 15.14 -17.65
CA PHE A 362 24.18 15.50 -18.05
C PHE A 362 23.51 14.40 -18.87
N VAL A 363 22.18 14.40 -18.83
CA VAL A 363 21.30 13.59 -19.68
C VAL A 363 20.29 14.54 -20.33
N PHE A 364 20.05 14.42 -21.63
CA PHE A 364 18.96 15.09 -22.34
C PHE A 364 18.03 14.04 -22.94
N ILE A 365 16.72 14.24 -22.77
CA ILE A 365 15.67 13.32 -23.22
C ILE A 365 14.74 14.08 -24.16
N GLN A 366 14.54 13.51 -25.35
CA GLN A 366 13.56 13.99 -26.34
C GLN A 366 12.24 13.23 -26.15
N HIS A 367 11.13 13.96 -26.18
CA HIS A 367 9.80 13.44 -25.89
C HIS A 367 8.84 13.81 -27.03
N GLY A 368 8.66 12.87 -27.95
CA GLY A 368 8.00 13.14 -29.23
C GLY A 368 8.81 14.15 -30.06
N GLN A 369 8.12 14.97 -30.85
CA GLN A 369 8.75 16.01 -31.67
C GLN A 369 8.87 17.36 -30.93
N THR A 370 7.94 17.63 -30.00
CA THR A 370 7.72 18.96 -29.40
C THR A 370 8.59 19.26 -28.19
N TYR A 371 8.87 18.27 -27.33
CA TYR A 371 9.38 18.52 -25.98
C TYR A 371 10.77 17.92 -25.76
N MET A 372 11.62 18.64 -25.04
CA MET A 372 12.91 18.14 -24.56
C MET A 372 13.10 18.51 -23.09
N THR A 373 13.64 17.57 -22.30
CA THR A 373 14.06 17.85 -20.92
C THR A 373 15.55 17.60 -20.74
N LYS A 374 16.17 18.39 -19.86
CA LYS A 374 17.62 18.37 -19.62
C LYS A 374 17.92 18.32 -18.14
N TYR A 375 18.83 17.42 -17.76
CA TYR A 375 19.23 17.13 -16.38
C TYR A 375 20.74 17.31 -16.27
N LEU A 376 21.19 18.34 -15.56
CA LEU A 376 22.60 18.77 -15.50
C LEU A 376 23.17 18.64 -14.08
N HIS A 377 24.50 18.76 -13.97
CA HIS A 377 25.30 18.68 -12.74
C HIS A 377 25.24 17.34 -12.00
N LEU A 378 24.81 16.27 -12.70
CA LEU A 378 24.65 14.93 -12.14
C LEU A 378 25.96 14.41 -11.54
N ASP A 379 25.86 13.50 -10.58
CA ASP A 379 27.02 12.73 -10.11
C ASP A 379 27.27 11.57 -11.07
N GLN A 380 26.29 10.68 -11.20
CA GLN A 380 26.30 9.55 -12.12
C GLN A 380 25.18 9.67 -13.16
N ARG A 381 25.45 9.26 -14.40
CA ARG A 381 24.45 8.97 -15.42
C ARG A 381 24.14 7.47 -15.36
N LYS A 382 22.87 7.08 -15.45
CA LYS A 382 22.42 5.66 -15.41
C LYS A 382 21.78 5.20 -16.71
N VAL A 383 21.96 5.97 -17.78
CA VAL A 383 21.29 5.79 -19.08
C VAL A 383 22.21 6.20 -20.23
N GLU A 384 21.98 5.61 -21.40
CA GLU A 384 22.82 5.75 -22.59
C GLU A 384 22.07 6.39 -23.76
N VAL A 385 22.81 6.97 -24.71
CA VAL A 385 22.23 7.58 -25.92
C VAL A 385 21.48 6.53 -26.73
N GLY A 386 20.28 6.88 -27.19
CA GLY A 386 19.40 5.99 -27.94
C GLY A 386 18.42 5.19 -27.07
N GLN A 387 18.63 5.12 -25.75
CA GLN A 387 17.77 4.33 -24.86
C GLN A 387 16.34 4.90 -24.79
N SER A 388 15.34 4.02 -24.99
CA SER A 388 13.93 4.32 -24.72
C SER A 388 13.66 4.32 -23.22
N ILE A 389 12.93 5.33 -22.74
CA ILE A 389 12.74 5.61 -21.33
C ILE A 389 11.28 5.91 -21.01
N SER A 390 10.77 5.26 -19.97
CA SER A 390 9.49 5.57 -19.35
C SER A 390 9.63 6.74 -18.38
N GLN A 391 8.56 7.51 -18.23
CA GLN A 391 8.41 8.48 -17.13
C GLN A 391 8.69 7.82 -15.77
N GLY A 392 9.30 8.55 -14.84
CA GLY A 392 9.61 8.05 -13.50
C GLY A 392 10.81 7.08 -13.42
N LYS A 393 11.40 6.65 -14.54
CA LYS A 393 12.62 5.84 -14.53
C LYS A 393 13.80 6.67 -14.01
N VAL A 394 14.61 6.11 -13.11
CA VAL A 394 15.86 6.74 -12.66
C VAL A 394 16.85 6.85 -13.82
N ILE A 395 17.33 8.06 -14.11
CA ILE A 395 18.26 8.38 -15.21
C ILE A 395 19.65 8.79 -14.72
N GLY A 396 19.78 9.11 -13.44
CA GLY A 396 21.04 9.51 -12.83
C GLY A 396 20.89 9.80 -11.35
N THR A 397 21.88 10.47 -10.78
CA THR A 397 21.86 10.94 -9.39
C THR A 397 22.33 12.38 -9.30
N VAL A 398 21.81 13.13 -8.33
CA VAL A 398 22.21 14.52 -8.06
C VAL A 398 23.69 14.59 -7.71
N GLY A 399 24.37 15.60 -8.24
CA GLY A 399 25.78 15.84 -7.99
C GLY A 399 26.09 17.33 -7.94
N SER A 400 27.37 17.66 -8.18
CA SER A 400 27.86 19.03 -8.26
C SER A 400 28.95 19.15 -9.35
N THR A 401 28.77 18.45 -10.46
CA THR A 401 29.77 18.40 -11.55
C THR A 401 29.63 19.61 -12.49
N GLY A 402 30.73 20.00 -13.15
CA GLY A 402 30.74 21.16 -14.05
C GLY A 402 30.67 22.50 -13.31
N TYR A 403 29.98 23.49 -13.87
CA TYR A 403 29.85 24.83 -13.27
C TYR A 403 28.74 24.90 -12.21
N SER A 404 28.91 24.11 -11.14
CA SER A 404 28.06 24.10 -9.96
C SER A 404 28.79 24.67 -8.72
N THR A 405 28.05 25.32 -7.82
CA THR A 405 28.55 25.80 -6.51
C THR A 405 28.24 24.85 -5.35
N GLY A 406 27.54 23.74 -5.59
CA GLY A 406 27.17 22.76 -4.56
C GLY A 406 26.10 21.76 -5.05
N PRO A 407 25.79 20.70 -4.29
CA PRO A 407 24.88 19.65 -4.74
C PRO A 407 23.47 20.15 -5.13
N HIS A 408 23.14 20.03 -6.41
CA HIS A 408 21.81 20.35 -6.95
C HIS A 408 21.61 19.70 -8.33
N LEU A 409 20.34 19.52 -8.72
CA LEU A 409 19.97 19.30 -10.11
C LEU A 409 19.64 20.65 -10.75
N HIS A 410 20.25 20.95 -11.91
CA HIS A 410 19.73 21.98 -12.81
C HIS A 410 18.85 21.32 -13.87
N TYR A 411 17.56 21.69 -13.90
CA TYR A 411 16.53 21.11 -14.74
C TYR A 411 15.97 22.11 -15.75
N GLU A 412 16.08 21.81 -17.05
CA GLU A 412 15.52 22.63 -18.12
C GLU A 412 14.38 21.89 -18.85
N PHE A 413 13.34 22.62 -19.24
CA PHE A 413 12.22 22.12 -20.03
C PHE A 413 12.08 22.98 -21.30
N LEU A 414 12.00 22.35 -22.46
CA LEU A 414 11.93 23.02 -23.75
C LEU A 414 10.66 22.60 -24.49
N VAL A 415 9.99 23.59 -25.10
CA VAL A 415 8.83 23.41 -25.98
C VAL A 415 9.21 23.99 -27.35
N ASN A 416 9.18 23.16 -28.40
CA ASN A 416 9.62 23.52 -29.75
C ASN A 416 11.01 24.20 -29.77
N GLY A 417 11.95 23.66 -28.98
CA GLY A 417 13.31 24.20 -28.84
C GLY A 417 13.46 25.47 -27.97
N VAL A 418 12.35 26.05 -27.50
CA VAL A 418 12.37 27.24 -26.63
C VAL A 418 12.31 26.82 -25.15
N HIS A 419 13.27 27.30 -24.35
CA HIS A 419 13.27 27.05 -22.91
C HIS A 419 12.08 27.74 -22.23
N GLN A 420 11.31 26.97 -21.47
CA GLN A 420 10.18 27.44 -20.68
C GLN A 420 10.45 27.22 -19.19
N ASN A 421 9.74 27.95 -18.32
CA ASN A 421 9.81 27.71 -16.88
C ASN A 421 9.14 26.35 -16.54
N PRO A 422 9.87 25.31 -16.12
CA PRO A 422 9.31 23.98 -15.91
C PRO A 422 8.20 23.94 -14.84
N ARG A 423 8.18 24.93 -13.94
CA ARG A 423 7.18 25.04 -12.86
C ARG A 423 5.84 25.61 -13.33
N THR A 424 5.81 26.39 -14.41
CA THR A 424 4.62 27.14 -14.84
C THR A 424 4.26 26.93 -16.31
N VAL A 425 5.07 26.19 -17.07
CA VAL A 425 4.75 25.82 -18.45
C VAL A 425 3.46 25.00 -18.48
N GLU A 426 2.60 25.32 -19.45
CA GLU A 426 1.44 24.48 -19.74
C GLU A 426 1.95 23.17 -20.34
N LEU A 427 1.66 22.08 -19.62
CA LEU A 427 1.94 20.73 -20.09
C LEU A 427 0.81 20.29 -21.01
N PRO A 428 1.09 19.46 -22.04
CA PRO A 428 0.04 18.89 -22.86
C PRO A 428 -0.95 18.17 -21.95
N LYS A 429 -2.24 18.50 -22.09
CA LYS A 429 -3.31 17.75 -21.43
C LYS A 429 -3.15 16.29 -21.85
N ALA A 430 -3.24 15.37 -20.89
CA ALA A 430 -3.23 13.96 -21.22
C ALA A 430 -4.42 13.65 -22.14
N ASN A 431 -4.28 12.64 -22.99
CA ASN A 431 -5.33 12.30 -23.94
C ASN A 431 -6.66 12.13 -23.18
N PRO A 432 -7.76 12.72 -23.69
CA PRO A 432 -9.08 12.40 -23.19
C PRO A 432 -9.35 10.91 -23.44
N ILE A 433 -10.30 10.34 -22.70
CA ILE A 433 -10.85 9.04 -23.06
C ILE A 433 -11.50 9.13 -24.45
N ASP A 434 -11.26 8.09 -25.27
CA ASP A 434 -11.78 7.97 -26.63
C ASP A 434 -13.30 8.10 -26.67
N ASP A 435 -13.81 8.76 -27.72
CA ASP A 435 -15.25 9.07 -27.84
C ASP A 435 -16.14 7.81 -27.88
N SER A 436 -15.60 6.68 -28.35
CA SER A 436 -16.27 5.36 -28.35
C SER A 436 -16.46 4.75 -26.95
N GLU A 437 -15.69 5.20 -25.96
CA GLU A 437 -15.77 4.79 -24.55
C GLU A 437 -16.48 5.82 -23.68
N ARG A 438 -16.68 7.05 -24.17
CA ARG A 438 -17.21 8.21 -23.43
C ARG A 438 -18.48 7.90 -22.62
N GLU A 439 -19.52 7.38 -23.25
CA GLU A 439 -20.81 7.12 -22.58
C GLU A 439 -20.68 6.09 -21.43
N ARG A 440 -19.93 5.01 -21.69
CA ARG A 440 -19.66 3.96 -20.69
C ARG A 440 -18.82 4.53 -19.54
N PHE A 441 -17.83 5.35 -19.85
CA PHE A 441 -17.03 6.05 -18.86
C PHE A 441 -17.85 7.01 -18.00
N ASP A 442 -18.65 7.89 -18.59
CA ASP A 442 -19.44 8.88 -17.84
C ASP A 442 -20.39 8.17 -16.84
N LYS A 443 -21.01 7.06 -17.26
CA LYS A 443 -21.85 6.22 -16.40
C LYS A 443 -21.07 5.58 -15.24
N ILE A 444 -19.91 4.97 -15.52
CA ILE A 444 -19.08 4.30 -14.50
C ILE A 444 -18.46 5.33 -13.55
N SER A 445 -17.83 6.37 -14.10
CA SER A 445 -17.24 7.51 -13.37
C SER A 445 -18.23 8.11 -12.37
N LYS A 446 -19.45 8.43 -12.83
CA LYS A 446 -20.51 8.96 -11.96
C LYS A 446 -20.88 8.00 -10.84
N ALA A 447 -21.03 6.70 -11.12
CA ALA A 447 -21.35 5.70 -10.10
C ALA A 447 -20.24 5.54 -9.06
N LEU A 448 -18.97 5.54 -9.48
CA LEU A 448 -17.82 5.44 -8.58
C LEU A 448 -17.66 6.69 -7.69
N LEU A 449 -17.88 7.89 -8.24
CA LEU A 449 -17.84 9.13 -7.47
C LEU A 449 -18.99 9.22 -6.45
N VAL A 450 -20.20 8.82 -6.82
CA VAL A 450 -21.34 8.73 -5.88
C VAL A 450 -21.02 7.73 -4.76
N ARG A 451 -20.41 6.57 -5.06
CA ARG A 451 -19.98 5.62 -4.03
C ARG A 451 -18.91 6.20 -3.09
N LEU A 452 -17.97 6.98 -3.62
CA LEU A 452 -16.95 7.69 -2.83
C LEU A 452 -17.58 8.72 -1.88
N GLU A 453 -18.57 9.49 -2.36
CA GLU A 453 -19.28 10.50 -1.57
C GLU A 453 -20.15 9.88 -0.47
N ILE A 454 -20.94 8.84 -0.78
CA ILE A 454 -21.79 8.13 0.20
C ILE A 454 -20.95 7.55 1.34
N ARG A 455 -19.80 6.92 1.02
CA ARG A 455 -18.90 6.39 2.07
C ARG A 455 -18.34 7.50 2.96
N GLY A 456 -18.08 8.68 2.40
CA GLY A 456 -17.63 9.83 3.18
C GLY A 456 -18.67 10.44 4.11
N GLN A 457 -19.96 10.35 3.76
CA GLN A 457 -21.06 10.75 4.64
C GLN A 457 -21.26 9.74 5.78
N ALA A 458 -21.21 8.43 5.49
CA ALA A 458 -21.31 7.39 6.50
C ALA A 458 -20.22 7.54 7.58
N SER A 459 -18.96 7.72 7.17
CA SER A 459 -17.84 7.90 8.11
C SER A 459 -17.85 9.21 8.91
N GLN A 460 -18.77 10.16 8.64
CA GLN A 460 -18.95 11.37 9.46
C GLN A 460 -20.04 11.23 10.53
N ASN A 461 -20.78 10.11 10.53
CA ASN A 461 -21.83 9.81 11.50
C ASN A 461 -21.38 8.75 12.54
N GLU A 462 -20.14 8.26 12.43
CA GLU A 462 -19.53 7.25 13.32
C GLU A 462 -18.46 7.85 14.27
N ASP A 463 -18.05 9.11 14.03
CA ASP A 463 -17.16 9.94 14.87
C ASP A 463 -17.98 10.94 15.72
#